data_AF-A0A7J3ALZ7-F1
#
_entry.id   AF-A0A7J3ALZ7-F1
#
_cell.length_a   1.000
_cell.length_b   1.000
_cell.length_c   1.000
_cell.angle_alpha   90.00
_cell.angle_beta   90.00
_cell.angle_gamma   90.00
#
_symmetry.space_group_name_H-M   'P 1'
#
loop_
_entity.id
_entity.type
_entity.pdbx_description
1 polymer ?
#
loop_
_entity_poly.entity_id
_entity_poly.type
_entity_poly.pdbx_seq_one_letter_code
_entity_poly.pdbx_strand_id
1 'polypeptide(L)' 'WKLREIVDNVAEEEFERAMILQLTATEKLSVKDIAKKIGIPTSRILAHIVELRRKNMIEMHAIRGVAPVYYAKA' A
#
# COMPACT_ATOMS: atom_id res chain seq x y z
N TRP A 1 -0.55 3.32 29.19
CA TRP A 1 -1.77 3.14 28.38
C TRP A 1 -1.58 3.70 26.96
N LYS A 2 -1.11 4.94 26.76
CA LYS A 2 -0.78 5.53 25.44
C LYS A 2 0.23 4.74 24.57
N LEU A 3 1.25 4.11 25.17
CA LEU A 3 2.25 3.34 24.41
C LEU A 3 1.64 2.14 23.68
N ARG A 4 0.69 1.44 24.31
CA ARG A 4 0.06 0.26 23.70
C ARG A 4 -0.73 0.65 22.45
N GLU A 5 -1.53 1.70 22.54
CA GLU A 5 -2.27 2.26 21.41
C GLU A 5 -1.35 2.66 20.24
N ILE A 6 -0.20 3.30 20.54
CA ILE A 6 0.79 3.64 19.51
C ILE A 6 1.34 2.37 18.84
N VAL A 7 1.69 1.36 19.63
CA VAL A 7 2.22 0.08 19.11
C VAL A 7 1.17 -0.63 18.25
N ASP A 8 -0.08 -0.68 18.70
CA ASP A 8 -1.17 -1.32 17.97
C ASP A 8 -1.43 -0.61 16.63
N ASN A 9 -1.45 0.73 16.62
CA ASN A 9 -1.61 1.50 15.39
C ASN A 9 -0.44 1.29 14.41
N VAL A 10 0.80 1.27 14.90
CA VAL A 10 1.97 1.02 14.05
C VAL A 10 1.94 -0.41 13.48
N ALA A 11 1.52 -1.39 14.28
CA ALA A 11 1.39 -2.77 13.84
C ALA A 11 0.33 -2.91 12.74
N GLU A 12 -0.83 -2.25 12.89
CA GLU A 12 -1.86 -2.22 11.87
C GLU A 12 -1.36 -1.59 10.57
N GLU A 13 -0.68 -0.45 10.66
CA GLU A 13 -0.12 0.21 9.48
C GLU A 13 0.94 -0.64 8.74
N GLU A 14 1.85 -1.29 9.48
CA GLU A 14 2.85 -2.18 8.85
C GLU A 14 2.20 -3.43 8.27
N PHE A 15 1.13 -3.96 8.90
CA PHE A 15 0.36 -5.07 8.35
C PHE A 15 -0.30 -4.69 7.01
N GLU A 16 -0.91 -3.51 6.93
CA GLU A 16 -1.49 -2.99 5.69
C GLU A 16 -0.44 -2.78 4.60
N ARG A 17 0.73 -2.23 4.95
CA ARG A 17 1.86 -2.09 4.02
C ARG A 17 2.35 -3.44 3.49
N ALA A 18 2.45 -4.45 4.36
CA ALA A 18 2.83 -5.80 3.95
C ALA A 18 1.82 -6.42 2.98
N MET A 19 0.52 -6.24 3.21
CA MET A 19 -0.53 -6.70 2.28
C MET A 19 -0.41 -6.03 0.91
N ILE A 20 -0.15 -4.71 0.87
CA ILE A 20 0.04 -3.96 -0.38
C ILE A 20 1.24 -4.51 -1.15
N LEU A 21 2.38 -4.70 -0.49
CA LEU A 21 3.58 -5.24 -1.13
C LEU A 21 3.34 -6.66 -1.66
N GLN A 22 2.67 -7.52 -0.89
CA GLN A 22 2.39 -8.88 -1.31
C GLN A 22 1.50 -8.94 -2.56
N LEU A 23 0.42 -8.14 -2.60
CA LEU A 23 -0.42 -8.06 -3.79
C LEU A 23 0.37 -7.53 -5.00
N THR A 24 1.11 -6.44 -4.80
CA THR A 24 1.83 -5.76 -5.88
C THR A 24 3.11 -6.46 -6.33
N ALA A 25 3.59 -7.47 -5.58
CA ALA A 25 4.63 -8.39 -6.01
C ALA A 25 4.13 -9.40 -7.05
N THR A 26 2.84 -9.76 -7.00
CA THR A 26 2.24 -10.75 -7.91
C THR A 26 1.64 -10.13 -9.16
N GLU A 27 1.11 -8.92 -9.05
CA GLU A 27 0.45 -8.22 -10.15
C GLU A 27 0.60 -6.70 -10.04
N LYS A 28 0.65 -6.02 -11.18
CA LYS A 28 0.69 -4.55 -11.24
C LYS A 28 -0.72 -3.99 -11.01
N LEU A 29 -0.90 -3.26 -9.90
CA LEU A 29 -2.22 -2.83 -9.45
C LEU A 29 -2.31 -1.32 -9.23
N SER A 30 -3.48 -0.75 -9.49
CA SER A 30 -3.78 0.62 -9.08
C SER A 30 -4.19 0.67 -7.61
N VAL A 31 -4.15 1.87 -7.01
CA VAL A 31 -4.66 2.12 -5.65
C VAL A 31 -6.10 1.63 -5.49
N LYS A 32 -6.94 1.80 -6.52
CA LYS A 32 -8.34 1.36 -6.51
C LYS A 32 -8.47 -0.17 -6.51
N ASP A 33 -7.62 -0.86 -7.25
CA ASP A 33 -7.64 -2.33 -7.29
C ASP A 33 -7.20 -2.92 -5.94
N ILE A 34 -6.16 -2.34 -5.34
CA ILE A 34 -5.67 -2.72 -4.02
C ILE A 34 -6.75 -2.48 -2.95
N ALA A 35 -7.36 -1.29 -2.94
CA ALA A 35 -8.44 -0.95 -2.01
C ALA A 35 -9.61 -1.96 -2.09
N LYS A 36 -10.03 -2.32 -3.31
CA LYS A 36 -11.08 -3.32 -3.54
C LYS A 36 -10.70 -4.71 -3.03
N LYS A 37 -9.43 -5.12 -3.19
CA LYS A 37 -8.95 -6.45 -2.78
C LYS A 37 -8.79 -6.58 -1.26
N ILE A 38 -8.32 -5.54 -0.59
CA ILE A 38 -8.05 -5.57 0.86
C ILE A 38 -9.28 -5.11 1.68
N GLY A 39 -10.19 -4.33 1.07
CA GLY A 39 -11.35 -3.77 1.79
C GLY A 39 -11.02 -2.50 2.59
N ILE A 40 -9.96 -1.80 2.20
CA ILE A 40 -9.47 -0.58 2.87
C ILE A 40 -9.76 0.64 1.99
N PRO A 41 -10.10 1.81 2.56
CA PRO A 41 -10.32 3.02 1.77
C PRO A 41 -9.15 3.41 0.86
N THR A 42 -9.45 3.81 -0.36
CA THR A 42 -8.46 4.24 -1.38
C THR A 42 -7.50 5.31 -0.88
N SER A 43 -7.97 6.25 -0.04
CA SER A 43 -7.13 7.29 0.57
C SER A 43 -6.06 6.74 1.50
N ARG A 44 -6.42 5.72 2.30
CA ARG A 44 -5.50 5.03 3.21
C ARG A 44 -4.49 4.19 2.43
N ILE A 45 -4.92 3.50 1.38
CA ILE A 45 -3.99 2.82 0.46
C ILE A 45 -3.03 3.82 -0.18
N LEU A 46 -3.51 4.97 -0.65
CA LEU A 46 -2.65 5.99 -1.26
C LEU A 46 -1.59 6.50 -0.27
N ALA A 47 -1.95 6.73 1.00
CA ALA A 47 -1.00 7.12 2.04
C ALA A 47 0.11 6.06 2.22
N HIS A 48 -0.26 4.78 2.26
CA HIS A 48 0.73 3.68 2.32
C HIS A 48 1.60 3.59 1.08
N ILE A 49 1.04 3.80 -0.12
CA ILE A 49 1.82 3.83 -1.36
C ILE A 49 2.86 4.94 -1.33
N VAL A 50 2.51 6.14 -0.85
CA VAL A 50 3.47 7.25 -0.69
C VAL A 50 4.60 6.86 0.25
N GLU A 51 4.28 6.28 1.40
CA GLU A 51 5.28 5.85 2.38
C GLU A 51 6.17 4.71 1.85
N LEU A 52 5.59 3.72 1.18
CA LEU A 52 6.35 2.62 0.55
C LEU A 52 7.25 3.11 -0.59
N ARG A 53 6.82 4.13 -1.35
CA ARG A 53 7.68 4.78 -2.36
C ARG A 53 8.83 5.51 -1.70
N ARG A 54 8.58 6.22 -0.59
CA ARG A 54 9.62 6.88 0.21
C ARG A 54 10.65 5.87 0.73
N LYS A 55 10.21 4.66 1.12
CA LYS A 55 11.06 3.54 1.53
C LYS A 55 11.70 2.78 0.36
N ASN A 56 11.46 3.19 -0.90
CA ASN A 56 11.93 2.49 -2.11
C ASN A 56 11.52 1.01 -2.16
N MET A 57 10.32 0.68 -1.67
CA MET A 57 9.79 -0.69 -1.67
C MET A 57 8.76 -0.94 -2.77
N ILE A 58 8.23 0.13 -3.37
CA ILE A 58 7.24 0.07 -4.44
C ILE A 58 7.54 1.12 -5.50
N GLU A 59 7.23 0.82 -6.76
CA GLU A 59 7.45 1.72 -7.89
C GLU A 59 6.22 1.86 -8.78
N MET A 60 6.05 3.04 -9.36
CA MET A 60 5.01 3.27 -10.37
C MET A 60 5.48 2.65 -11.68
N HIS A 61 4.72 1.68 -12.20
CA HIS A 61 5.05 1.04 -13.47
C HIS A 61 4.59 1.85 -14.68
N ALA A 62 3.31 2.27 -14.69
CA ALA A 62 2.68 2.92 -15.82
C ALA A 62 1.40 3.64 -15.38
N ILE A 63 0.78 4.39 -16.29
CA ILE A 63 -0.57 4.93 -16.15
C ILE A 63 -1.50 4.06 -16.99
N ARG A 64 -2.51 3.43 -16.35
CA ARG A 64 -3.57 2.68 -17.03
C ARG A 64 -4.85 3.52 -17.05
N GLY A 65 -5.19 4.06 -18.22
CA GLY A 65 -6.25 5.06 -18.35
C GLY A 65 -5.85 6.37 -17.65
N VAL A 66 -6.43 6.64 -16.47
CA VAL A 66 -6.10 7.80 -15.63
C VAL A 66 -5.48 7.40 -14.28
N ALA A 67 -5.30 6.10 -14.02
CA ALA A 67 -4.83 5.59 -12.74
C ALA A 67 -3.39 5.07 -12.86
N PRO A 68 -2.46 5.55 -12.02
CA PRO A 68 -1.15 4.91 -11.88
C PRO A 68 -1.29 3.47 -11.37
N VAL A 69 -0.50 2.56 -11.93
CA VAL A 69 -0.35 1.18 -11.47
C VAL A 69 1.04 0.97 -10.87
N TYR A 70 1.12 0.19 -9.80
CA TYR A 70 2.30 0.00 -8.98
C TYR A 70 2.69 -1.47 -8.90
N TYR A 71 3.98 -1.72 -8.64
CA TYR A 71 4.54 -3.05 -8.36
C TYR A 71 5.56 -2.96 -7.22
N ALA A 72 5.62 -4.02 -6.41
CA ALA A 72 6.64 -4.13 -5.37
C ALA A 72 8.02 -4.30 -6.01
N LYS A 73 9.04 -3.67 -5.43
CA LYS A 73 10.44 -3.95 -5.79
C LYS A 73 10.83 -5.30 -5.19
N ALA A 74 11.46 -6.14 -6.01
CA ALA A 74 12.08 -7.38 -5.57
C ALA A 74 13.31 -7.12 -4.71
#